data_AF-A0A916PZZ2-F1
#
_entry.id   AF-A0A916PZZ2-F1
#
_cell.length_a   1.000
_cell.length_b   1.000
_cell.length_c   1.000
_cell.angle_alpha   90.00
_cell.angle_beta   90.00
_cell.angle_gamma   90.00
#
_symmetry.space_group_name_H-M   'P 1'
#
loop_
_entity.id
_entity.type
_entity.pdbx_description
1 polymer ?
#
loop_
_entity_poly.entity_id
_entity_poly.type
_entity_poly.pdbx_seq_one_letter_code
_entity_poly.pdbx_strand_id
1 'polypeptide(L)'
;MFVARQSIFTNKPLTQVDEHEDVAITALFRPRSKDSNDIDIALSKPKSIIKNVELKVHQSEFDWISNTNAFQRLKHLITLKDNWDGYGAAGFSGQHIHKALDLSEVTRSYFNANNMSFSRLSPFIAPCSDGAILFEWCGKRFPDRQLEIFVPANLEQPFEYLKSDRDSDEEGNFIDVGFAINLLEWLMETEVE
;
A
#
# COMPACT_ATOMS: atom_id res chain seq x y z
N MET A 1 4.16 -13.98 -1.58
CA MET A 1 5.38 -14.38 -2.30
C MET A 1 6.57 -13.98 -1.45
N PHE A 2 7.29 -14.95 -0.89
CA PHE A 2 8.50 -14.72 -0.09
C PHE A 2 9.71 -14.83 -1.02
N VAL A 3 10.58 -13.82 -1.01
CA VAL A 3 11.90 -13.87 -1.67
C VAL A 3 12.92 -14.27 -0.60
N ALA A 4 13.44 -15.49 -0.70
CA ALA A 4 14.59 -15.90 0.10
C ALA A 4 15.86 -15.34 -0.54
N ARG A 5 16.61 -14.49 0.18
CA ARG A 5 17.94 -14.05 -0.22
C ARG A 5 18.98 -15.03 0.31
N GLN A 6 19.68 -15.75 -0.57
CA GLN A 6 20.92 -16.42 -0.20
C GLN A 6 22.06 -15.39 -0.24
N SER A 7 22.63 -15.09 0.92
CA SER A 7 23.88 -14.34 1.01
C SER A 7 25.04 -15.32 0.83
N ILE A 8 25.56 -15.42 -0.40
CA ILE A 8 26.88 -16.01 -0.61
C ILE A 8 27.90 -14.90 -0.33
N PHE A 9 28.65 -15.04 0.76
CA PHE A 9 29.83 -14.21 1.00
C PHE A 9 30.94 -14.67 0.05
N THR A 10 31.15 -13.94 -1.03
CA THR A 10 32.39 -13.99 -1.82
C THR A 10 33.21 -12.75 -1.50
N ASN A 11 34.35 -12.96 -0.83
CA ASN A 11 35.39 -11.95 -0.69
C ASN A 11 36.05 -11.71 -2.05
N LYS A 12 35.79 -10.54 -2.70
CA LYS A 12 36.74 -9.71 -3.51
C LYS A 12 36.02 -8.67 -4.42
N PRO A 13 36.72 -7.64 -4.93
CA PRO A 13 36.30 -6.23 -4.83
C PRO A 13 35.57 -5.66 -6.06
N LEU A 14 35.07 -4.43 -5.86
CA LEU A 14 34.37 -3.56 -6.81
C LEU A 14 34.84 -3.63 -8.27
N THR A 15 33.90 -3.87 -9.18
CA THR A 15 33.70 -3.01 -10.36
C THR A 15 32.32 -3.25 -10.99
N GLN A 16 31.59 -2.14 -11.15
CA GLN A 16 30.64 -1.75 -12.21
C GLN A 16 29.68 -2.76 -12.90
N VAL A 17 28.41 -2.32 -12.85
CA VAL A 17 27.32 -2.41 -13.85
C VAL A 17 26.94 -3.83 -14.32
N ASP A 18 25.74 -4.27 -13.93
CA ASP A 18 25.03 -5.29 -14.68
C ASP A 18 23.55 -4.89 -14.84
N GLU A 19 23.16 -4.75 -16.10
CA GLU A 19 21.80 -4.61 -16.58
C GLU A 19 21.04 -5.91 -16.27
N HIS A 20 19.93 -5.83 -15.54
CA HIS A 20 19.07 -6.99 -15.36
C HIS A 20 18.13 -7.12 -16.55
N GLU A 21 18.47 -8.02 -17.47
CA GLU A 21 17.51 -8.60 -18.42
C GLU A 21 16.50 -9.47 -17.68
N ASP A 22 15.22 -9.09 -17.74
CA ASP A 22 14.10 -9.91 -17.26
C ASP A 22 13.84 -11.07 -18.24
N VAL A 23 14.31 -12.27 -17.88
CA VAL A 23 13.94 -13.51 -18.59
C VAL A 23 12.56 -13.99 -18.13
N ALA A 24 11.56 -13.82 -18.99
CA ALA A 24 10.22 -14.36 -18.77
C ALA A 24 10.20 -15.89 -18.97
N ILE A 25 9.88 -16.65 -17.91
CA ILE A 25 9.59 -18.08 -18.03
C ILE A 25 8.07 -18.28 -17.97
N THR A 26 7.47 -18.56 -19.13
CA THR A 26 6.06 -18.94 -19.25
C THR A 26 5.88 -20.39 -18.83
N ALA A 27 5.20 -20.65 -17.71
CA ALA A 27 4.76 -22.00 -17.35
C ALA A 27 3.30 -22.21 -17.79
N LEU A 28 3.07 -23.13 -18.73
CA LEU A 28 1.74 -23.58 -19.13
C LEU A 28 1.09 -24.37 -17.98
N PHE A 29 0.06 -23.81 -17.36
CA PHE A 29 -0.83 -24.58 -16.48
C PHE A 29 -1.84 -25.35 -17.33
N ARG A 30 -1.70 -26.68 -17.40
CA ARG A 30 -2.81 -27.56 -17.81
C ARG A 30 -3.66 -27.88 -16.58
N PRO A 31 -5.00 -27.78 -16.66
CA PRO A 31 -5.86 -28.20 -15.57
C PRO A 31 -5.86 -29.73 -15.50
N ARG A 32 -5.62 -30.30 -14.31
CA ARG A 32 -5.66 -31.75 -14.10
C ARG A 32 -7.00 -32.16 -13.50
N SER A 33 -7.65 -33.14 -14.14
CA SER A 33 -8.88 -33.77 -13.71
C SER A 33 -8.69 -34.58 -12.42
N LYS A 34 -9.78 -34.72 -11.68
CA LYS A 34 -9.92 -35.65 -10.54
C LYS A 34 -9.72 -37.09 -11.00
N ASP A 35 -9.31 -37.92 -10.04
CA ASP A 35 -9.15 -39.38 -10.09
C ASP A 35 -7.78 -39.91 -10.52
N SER A 36 -6.90 -40.12 -9.53
CA SER A 36 -6.18 -41.39 -9.32
C SER A 36 -5.17 -41.27 -8.17
N ASN A 37 -5.32 -42.15 -7.18
CA ASN A 37 -4.29 -42.50 -6.23
C ASN A 37 -3.25 -43.32 -6.98
N ASP A 38 -2.06 -42.76 -7.17
CA ASP A 38 -0.75 -43.45 -7.20
C ASP A 38 0.29 -42.46 -7.75
N ILE A 39 1.25 -42.06 -6.92
CA ILE A 39 2.42 -41.29 -7.35
C ILE A 39 3.63 -42.21 -7.23
N ASP A 40 4.02 -42.81 -8.35
CA ASP A 40 5.36 -43.39 -8.53
C ASP A 40 6.39 -42.26 -8.52
N ILE A 41 6.99 -42.01 -7.36
CA ILE A 41 8.15 -41.12 -7.23
C ILE A 41 9.40 -41.97 -7.47
N ALA A 42 9.94 -41.89 -8.68
CA ALA A 42 11.29 -42.34 -8.97
C ALA A 42 12.30 -41.48 -8.17
N LEU A 43 12.73 -42.00 -7.01
CA LEU A 43 13.78 -41.46 -6.15
C LEU A 43 15.14 -41.46 -6.87
N SER A 44 15.55 -40.31 -7.41
CA SER A 44 16.97 -40.00 -7.55
C SER A 44 17.41 -39.18 -6.34
N LYS A 45 18.23 -39.79 -5.48
CA LYS A 45 18.84 -39.12 -4.32
C LYS A 45 19.84 -38.06 -4.79
N PRO A 46 19.92 -36.94 -4.06
CA PRO A 46 21.21 -36.56 -3.51
C PRO A 46 21.14 -36.47 -1.98
N LYS A 47 22.17 -37.00 -1.33
CA LYS A 47 22.45 -36.79 0.10
C LYS A 47 22.68 -35.29 0.33
N SER A 48 21.75 -34.63 0.99
CA SER A 48 22.05 -33.38 1.70
C SER A 48 21.25 -33.31 2.98
N ILE A 49 21.97 -33.17 4.08
CA ILE A 49 21.48 -32.98 5.43
C ILE A 49 20.63 -31.70 5.45
N ILE A 50 19.30 -31.84 5.51
CA ILE A 50 18.42 -30.71 5.80
C ILE A 50 18.43 -30.53 7.32
N LYS A 51 19.32 -29.66 7.82
CA LYS A 51 19.13 -29.07 9.15
C LYS A 51 17.85 -28.25 9.06
N ASN A 52 16.94 -28.44 10.01
CA ASN A 52 15.79 -27.57 10.22
C ASN A 52 16.29 -26.13 10.39
N VAL A 53 16.26 -25.36 9.30
CA VAL A 53 16.47 -23.91 9.37
C VAL A 53 15.18 -23.34 9.91
N GLU A 54 15.16 -23.11 11.21
CA GLU A 54 14.12 -22.34 11.88
C GLU A 54 14.20 -20.92 11.29
N LEU A 55 13.33 -20.63 10.31
CA LEU A 55 13.16 -19.29 9.75
C LEU A 55 12.60 -18.41 10.86
N LYS A 56 13.49 -17.80 11.65
CA LYS A 56 13.14 -16.68 12.52
C LYS A 56 12.76 -15.51 11.62
N VAL A 57 11.47 -15.41 11.29
CA VAL A 57 10.89 -14.22 10.68
C VAL A 57 10.97 -13.13 11.74
N HIS A 58 12.04 -12.34 11.71
CA HIS A 58 12.05 -11.05 12.38
C HIS A 58 11.05 -10.16 11.63
N GLN A 59 9.84 -10.03 12.15
CA GLN A 59 9.01 -8.87 11.85
C GLN A 59 9.75 -7.66 12.44
N SER A 60 10.48 -6.93 11.60
CA SER A 60 10.93 -5.59 11.94
C SER A 60 9.69 -4.73 12.17
N GLU A 61 9.77 -3.81 13.14
CA GLU A 61 8.72 -2.80 13.33
C GLU A 61 8.46 -2.05 12.02
N PHE A 62 7.20 -1.70 11.76
CA PHE A 62 6.83 -0.97 10.56
C PHE A 62 7.36 0.46 10.64
N ASP A 63 8.12 0.86 9.62
CA ASP A 63 8.66 2.21 9.54
C ASP A 63 7.60 3.19 9.02
N TRP A 64 6.90 3.85 9.94
CA TRP A 64 5.90 4.87 9.64
C TRP A 64 6.50 6.15 9.03
N ILE A 65 7.82 6.36 9.15
CA ILE A 65 8.49 7.60 8.71
C ILE A 65 8.93 7.46 7.25
N SER A 66 9.64 6.39 6.90
CA SER A 66 10.19 6.24 5.55
C SER A 66 9.27 5.53 4.56
N ASN A 67 8.26 4.79 5.03
CA ASN A 67 7.38 4.04 4.16
C ASN A 67 6.31 4.95 3.56
N THR A 68 6.38 5.18 2.24
CA THR A 68 5.40 5.97 1.48
C THR A 68 4.35 5.14 0.75
N ASN A 69 4.38 3.80 0.89
CA ASN A 69 3.44 2.93 0.20
C ASN A 69 2.06 2.97 0.90
N ALA A 70 1.10 3.64 0.27
CA ALA A 70 -0.26 3.80 0.78
C ALA A 70 -0.91 2.49 1.27
N PHE A 71 -0.82 1.42 0.47
CA PHE A 71 -1.44 0.13 0.82
C PHE A 71 -0.78 -0.53 2.03
N GLN A 72 0.55 -0.49 2.14
CA GLN A 72 1.25 -1.00 3.32
C GLN A 72 0.88 -0.21 4.56
N ARG A 73 0.80 1.12 4.47
CA ARG A 73 0.39 1.99 5.58
C ARG A 73 -1.02 1.65 6.07
N LEU A 74 -2.00 1.54 5.15
CA LEU A 74 -3.37 1.10 5.48
C LEU A 74 -3.38 -0.25 6.19
N LYS A 75 -2.62 -1.22 5.68
CA LYS A 75 -2.52 -2.54 6.29
C LYS A 75 -1.93 -2.49 7.70
N HIS A 76 -1.02 -1.58 7.98
CA HIS A 76 -0.39 -1.45 9.28
C HIS A 76 -1.23 -0.67 10.31
N LEU A 77 -2.23 0.10 9.88
CA LEU A 77 -3.17 0.77 10.81
C LEU A 77 -3.88 -0.23 11.74
N ILE A 78 -4.29 -1.40 11.23
CA ILE A 78 -4.94 -2.45 12.05
C ILE A 78 -4.04 -3.02 13.15
N THR A 79 -2.72 -2.78 13.05
CA THR A 79 -1.74 -3.26 14.03
C THR A 79 -1.47 -2.25 15.14
N LEU A 80 -1.96 -1.02 15.00
CA LEU A 80 -1.87 0.00 16.03
C LEU A 80 -2.78 -0.37 17.20
N LYS A 81 -2.17 -0.46 18.38
CA LYS A 81 -2.88 -0.68 19.65
C LYS A 81 -3.42 0.65 20.16
N ASP A 82 -4.32 0.59 21.13
CA ASP A 82 -4.73 1.79 21.86
C ASP A 82 -3.51 2.53 22.44
N ASN A 83 -3.62 3.85 22.51
CA ASN A 83 -2.57 4.77 22.93
C ASN A 83 -1.31 4.71 22.06
N TRP A 84 -1.45 4.43 20.75
CA TRP A 84 -0.32 4.38 19.81
C TRP A 84 0.41 5.73 19.65
N ASP A 85 -0.28 6.83 19.94
CA ASP A 85 0.24 8.20 19.87
C ASP A 85 0.81 8.68 21.22
N GLY A 86 0.60 7.94 22.31
CA GLY A 86 0.97 8.33 23.68
C GLY A 86 0.00 9.31 24.35
N TYR A 87 -1.09 9.71 23.70
CA TYR A 87 -2.09 10.67 24.18
C TYR A 87 -3.51 10.09 24.25
N GLY A 88 -3.64 8.77 24.15
CA GLY A 88 -4.88 8.04 24.35
C GLY A 88 -5.67 7.74 23.07
N ALA A 89 -5.06 7.86 21.88
CA ALA A 89 -5.76 7.52 20.64
C ALA A 89 -6.21 6.06 20.62
N ALA A 90 -7.44 5.80 20.19
CA ALA A 90 -7.95 4.45 20.04
C ALA A 90 -7.28 3.73 18.85
N GLY A 91 -7.20 2.39 18.93
CA GLY A 91 -6.84 1.56 17.80
C GLY A 91 -7.92 1.54 16.71
N PHE A 92 -7.55 1.06 15.52
CA PHE A 92 -8.44 1.05 14.35
C PHE A 92 -9.21 -0.27 14.25
N SER A 93 -10.53 -0.19 14.08
CA SER A 93 -11.37 -1.37 13.86
C SER A 93 -11.27 -1.88 12.41
N GLY A 94 -11.56 -3.17 12.19
CA GLY A 94 -11.56 -3.73 10.83
C GLY A 94 -12.55 -3.05 9.88
N GLN A 95 -13.70 -2.59 10.38
CA GLN A 95 -14.69 -1.85 9.59
C GLN A 95 -14.17 -0.47 9.19
N HIS A 96 -13.41 0.18 10.06
CA HIS A 96 -12.78 1.46 9.76
C HIS A 96 -11.72 1.33 8.66
N ILE A 97 -10.89 0.29 8.75
CA ILE A 97 -9.94 -0.04 7.68
C ILE A 97 -10.65 -0.38 6.37
N HIS A 98 -11.80 -1.06 6.41
CA HIS A 98 -12.60 -1.35 5.22
C HIS A 98 -13.09 -0.07 4.54
N LYS A 99 -13.66 0.87 5.30
CA LYS A 99 -14.09 2.18 4.79
C LYS A 99 -12.93 2.97 4.14
N ALA A 100 -11.73 2.87 4.69
CA ALA A 100 -10.53 3.46 4.10
C ALA A 100 -10.06 2.73 2.83
N LEU A 101 -10.20 1.41 2.77
CA LEU A 101 -9.90 0.62 1.58
C LEU A 101 -10.84 0.96 0.42
N ASP A 102 -12.12 1.22 0.69
CA ASP A 102 -13.09 1.67 -0.33
C ASP A 102 -12.62 2.97 -1.01
N LEU A 103 -12.20 3.96 -0.20
CA LEU A 103 -11.62 5.19 -0.72
C LEU A 103 -10.34 4.91 -1.54
N SER A 104 -9.43 4.08 -1.01
CA SER A 104 -8.21 3.71 -1.73
C SER A 104 -8.48 3.01 -3.06
N GLU A 105 -9.56 2.23 -3.17
CA GLU A 105 -9.94 1.54 -4.39
C GLU A 105 -10.50 2.52 -5.43
N VAL A 106 -11.36 3.46 -5.02
CA VAL A 106 -11.87 4.52 -5.90
C VAL A 106 -10.72 5.36 -6.43
N THR A 107 -9.81 5.81 -5.55
CA THR A 107 -8.62 6.56 -5.95
C THR A 107 -7.77 5.78 -6.96
N ARG A 108 -7.46 4.52 -6.67
CA ARG A 108 -6.65 3.68 -7.57
C ARG A 108 -7.32 3.49 -8.92
N SER A 109 -8.64 3.29 -8.93
CA SER A 109 -9.43 3.12 -10.15
C SER A 109 -9.42 4.39 -11.00
N TYR A 110 -9.56 5.57 -10.38
CA TYR A 110 -9.47 6.86 -11.07
C TYR A 110 -8.13 7.02 -11.79
N PHE A 111 -7.00 6.82 -11.09
CA PHE A 111 -5.68 6.95 -11.71
C PHE A 111 -5.45 5.94 -12.83
N ASN A 112 -5.87 4.69 -12.64
CA ASN A 112 -5.77 3.66 -13.68
C ASN A 112 -6.61 4.00 -14.91
N ALA A 113 -7.85 4.48 -14.74
CA ALA A 113 -8.73 4.87 -15.84
C ALA A 113 -8.17 6.02 -16.69
N ASN A 114 -7.39 6.90 -16.06
CA ASN A 114 -6.73 8.03 -16.72
C ASN A 114 -5.31 7.72 -17.20
N ASN A 115 -4.91 6.44 -17.24
CA ASN A 115 -3.54 6.00 -17.61
C ASN A 115 -2.43 6.65 -16.78
N MET A 116 -2.72 7.01 -15.53
CA MET A 116 -1.78 7.63 -14.61
C MET A 116 -1.14 6.60 -13.68
N SER A 117 0.12 6.83 -13.30
CA SER A 117 0.85 5.92 -12.41
C SER A 117 0.41 6.09 -10.96
N PHE A 118 -0.41 5.15 -10.46
CA PHE A 118 -0.84 5.15 -9.06
C PHE A 118 0.33 5.16 -8.07
N SER A 119 1.41 4.42 -8.33
CA SER A 119 2.57 4.39 -7.43
C SER A 119 3.29 5.74 -7.29
N ARG A 120 3.12 6.65 -8.26
CA ARG A 120 3.66 8.01 -8.23
C ARG A 120 2.68 9.00 -7.59
N LEU A 121 1.38 8.80 -7.82
CA LEU A 121 0.31 9.72 -7.41
C LEU A 121 -0.48 9.23 -6.18
N SER A 122 -0.05 8.15 -5.54
CA SER A 122 -0.72 7.62 -4.36
C SER A 122 -0.65 8.63 -3.22
N PRO A 123 -1.74 8.72 -2.42
CA PRO A 123 -1.75 9.57 -1.23
C PRO A 123 -0.71 9.09 -0.22
N PHE A 124 -0.24 10.02 0.60
CA PHE A 124 0.30 9.68 1.91
C PHE A 124 -0.87 9.33 2.84
N ILE A 125 -0.69 8.34 3.72
CA ILE A 125 -1.77 7.87 4.60
C ILE A 125 -1.32 7.93 6.05
N ALA A 126 -2.04 8.61 6.93
CA ALA A 126 -1.63 8.71 8.33
C ALA A 126 -2.80 8.48 9.28
N PRO A 127 -2.56 7.85 10.44
CA PRO A 127 -3.53 7.90 11.54
C PRO A 127 -3.52 9.29 12.19
N CYS A 128 -4.70 9.79 12.54
CA CYS A 128 -4.88 11.04 13.27
C CYS A 128 -5.15 10.75 14.76
N SER A 129 -4.77 11.68 15.65
CA SER A 129 -4.91 11.51 17.11
C SER A 129 -6.38 11.43 17.58
N ASP A 130 -7.30 12.02 16.82
CA ASP A 130 -8.74 11.89 17.02
C ASP A 130 -9.32 10.53 16.55
N GLY A 131 -8.45 9.68 16.03
CA GLY A 131 -8.78 8.36 15.50
C GLY A 131 -9.15 8.37 14.02
N ALA A 132 -9.16 9.50 13.30
CA ALA A 132 -9.41 9.50 11.86
C ALA A 132 -8.24 8.88 11.06
N ILE A 133 -8.47 8.59 9.77
CA ILE A 133 -7.42 8.21 8.82
C ILE A 133 -7.33 9.29 7.74
N LEU A 134 -6.19 9.94 7.65
CA LEU A 134 -5.89 10.94 6.63
C LEU A 134 -5.37 10.28 5.35
N PHE A 135 -5.89 10.74 4.21
CA PHE A 135 -5.35 10.55 2.87
C PHE A 135 -4.92 11.92 2.34
N GLU A 136 -3.63 12.10 2.09
CA GLU A 136 -3.04 13.39 1.75
C GLU A 136 -2.32 13.35 0.39
N TRP A 137 -2.64 14.33 -0.47
CA TRP A 137 -1.91 14.64 -1.69
C TRP A 137 -1.33 16.04 -1.59
N CYS A 138 -0.02 16.14 -1.40
CA CYS A 138 0.67 17.42 -1.25
C CYS A 138 2.11 17.36 -1.79
N GLY A 139 2.81 18.48 -1.65
CA GLY A 139 4.24 18.61 -1.87
C GLY A 139 4.63 18.71 -3.34
N LYS A 140 5.85 18.31 -3.69
CA LYS A 140 6.40 18.53 -5.05
C LYS A 140 5.60 17.91 -6.20
N ARG A 141 4.73 16.94 -5.89
CA ARG A 141 3.84 16.29 -6.88
C ARG A 141 2.62 17.15 -7.22
N PHE A 142 2.21 18.00 -6.27
CA PHE A 142 1.07 18.90 -6.36
C PHE A 142 1.52 20.27 -5.80
N PRO A 143 2.31 21.03 -6.57
CA PRO A 143 2.96 22.24 -6.05
C PRO A 143 1.98 23.36 -5.70
N ASP A 144 0.82 23.39 -6.36
CA ASP A 144 -0.15 24.49 -6.28
C ASP A 144 -1.49 24.08 -5.68
N ARG A 145 -1.67 22.78 -5.41
CA ARG A 145 -2.90 22.22 -4.87
C ARG A 145 -2.58 21.17 -3.83
N GLN A 146 -3.37 21.13 -2.76
CA GLN A 146 -3.30 20.11 -1.74
C GLN A 146 -4.71 19.55 -1.53
N LEU A 147 -4.78 18.24 -1.38
CA LEU A 147 -6.03 17.55 -1.08
C LEU A 147 -5.81 16.67 0.14
N GLU A 148 -6.68 16.85 1.13
CA GLU A 148 -6.81 15.98 2.28
C GLU A 148 -8.21 15.37 2.29
N ILE A 149 -8.30 14.07 2.52
CA ILE A 149 -9.56 13.36 2.74
C ILE A 149 -9.44 12.55 4.03
N PHE A 150 -10.40 12.72 4.92
CA PHE A 150 -10.43 12.06 6.22
C PHE A 150 -11.50 10.97 6.25
N VAL A 151 -11.10 9.77 6.67
CA VAL A 151 -12.02 8.69 7.02
C VAL A 151 -12.32 8.82 8.52
N PRO A 152 -13.55 9.17 8.90
CA PRO A 152 -13.87 9.49 10.29
C PRO A 152 -13.77 8.26 11.19
N ALA A 153 -13.43 8.49 12.47
CA ALA A 153 -13.43 7.44 13.48
C ALA A 153 -14.83 6.84 13.72
N ASN A 154 -15.87 7.69 13.68
CA ASN A 154 -17.24 7.23 13.71
C ASN A 154 -17.72 6.91 12.28
N LEU A 155 -18.03 5.63 12.02
CA LEU A 155 -18.38 5.16 10.68
C LEU A 155 -19.72 5.71 10.17
N GLU A 156 -20.58 6.21 11.05
CA GLU A 156 -21.84 6.88 10.70
C GLU A 156 -21.63 8.30 10.15
N GLN A 157 -20.46 8.90 10.39
CA GLN A 157 -20.12 10.22 9.87
C GLN A 157 -19.70 10.15 8.39
N PRO A 158 -19.97 11.21 7.62
CA PRO A 158 -19.47 11.34 6.25
C PRO A 158 -17.93 11.43 6.24
N PHE A 159 -17.32 11.20 5.08
CA PHE A 159 -15.94 11.60 4.86
C PHE A 159 -15.86 13.12 4.91
N GLU A 160 -14.72 13.64 5.37
CA GLU A 160 -14.41 15.06 5.36
C GLU A 160 -13.29 15.31 4.37
N TYR A 161 -13.22 16.50 3.78
CA TYR A 161 -12.12 16.90 2.93
C TYR A 161 -11.71 18.35 3.15
N LEU A 162 -10.47 18.63 2.82
CA LEU A 162 -9.91 19.97 2.68
C LEU A 162 -9.21 20.05 1.32
N LYS A 163 -9.65 21.00 0.51
CA LYS A 163 -8.95 21.45 -0.71
C LYS A 163 -8.24 22.74 -0.36
N SER A 164 -6.96 22.82 -0.68
CA SER A 164 -6.17 24.03 -0.50
C SER A 164 -5.40 24.36 -1.77
N ASP A 165 -5.48 25.61 -2.21
CA ASP A 165 -4.60 26.16 -3.24
C ASP A 165 -3.88 27.41 -2.70
N ARG A 166 -3.33 28.25 -3.59
CA ARG A 166 -2.59 29.45 -3.17
C ARG A 166 -3.48 30.55 -2.60
N ASP A 167 -4.75 30.56 -2.97
CA ASP A 167 -5.66 31.69 -2.78
C ASP A 167 -6.82 31.35 -1.83
N SER A 168 -7.12 30.07 -1.63
CA SER A 168 -8.29 29.63 -0.87
C SER A 168 -8.15 28.23 -0.26
N ASP A 169 -8.91 28.05 0.82
CA ASP A 169 -9.19 26.76 1.44
C ASP A 169 -10.69 26.49 1.31
N GLU A 170 -11.05 25.26 0.93
CA GLU A 170 -12.43 24.78 0.87
C GLU A 170 -12.55 23.46 1.62
N GLU A 171 -13.31 23.50 2.72
CA GLU A 171 -13.66 22.34 3.53
C GLU A 171 -15.06 21.83 3.16
N GLY A 172 -15.25 20.51 3.25
CA GLY A 172 -16.56 19.92 3.07
C GLY A 172 -16.66 18.47 3.51
N ASN A 173 -17.82 17.87 3.25
CA ASN A 173 -18.08 16.48 3.58
C ASN A 173 -18.88 15.76 2.48
N PHE A 174 -18.72 14.44 2.40
CA PHE A 174 -19.47 13.60 1.46
C PHE A 174 -19.72 12.20 2.02
N ILE A 175 -20.85 11.61 1.65
CA ILE A 175 -21.23 10.24 2.06
C ILE A 175 -20.81 9.23 0.98
N ASP A 176 -21.10 9.54 -0.28
CA ASP A 176 -20.76 8.67 -1.41
C ASP A 176 -19.27 8.76 -1.73
N VAL A 177 -18.55 7.65 -1.52
CA VAL A 177 -17.12 7.54 -1.83
C VAL A 177 -16.80 7.86 -3.29
N GLY A 178 -17.76 7.70 -4.21
CA GLY A 178 -17.62 8.12 -5.61
C GLY A 178 -17.35 9.61 -5.79
N PHE A 179 -17.78 10.46 -4.84
CA PHE A 179 -17.51 11.90 -4.85
C PHE A 179 -16.00 12.21 -4.80
N ALA A 180 -15.17 11.29 -4.28
CA ALA A 180 -13.72 11.44 -4.29
C ALA A 180 -13.15 11.61 -5.72
N ILE A 181 -13.84 11.13 -6.76
CA ILE A 181 -13.44 11.35 -8.16
C ILE A 181 -13.42 12.84 -8.48
N ASN A 182 -14.44 13.62 -8.09
CA ASN A 182 -14.49 15.05 -8.35
C ASN A 182 -13.35 15.80 -7.65
N LEU A 183 -12.99 15.36 -6.43
CA LEU A 183 -11.86 15.92 -5.68
C LEU A 183 -10.52 15.61 -6.36
N LEU A 184 -10.37 14.39 -6.91
CA LEU A 184 -9.18 14.00 -7.65
C LEU A 184 -9.09 14.70 -9.01
N GLU A 185 -10.22 14.93 -9.69
CA GLU A 185 -10.27 15.74 -10.90
C GLU A 185 -9.77 17.15 -10.61
N TRP A 186 -10.32 17.81 -9.58
CA TRP A 186 -9.82 19.10 -9.11
C TRP A 186 -8.33 19.06 -8.79
N LEU A 187 -7.83 18.07 -8.06
CA LEU A 187 -6.41 17.99 -7.72
C LEU A 187 -5.50 17.91 -8.97
N MET A 188 -6.01 17.33 -10.06
CA MET A 188 -5.26 17.07 -11.28
C MET A 188 -5.42 18.14 -12.37
N GLU A 189 -6.32 19.12 -12.22
CA GLU A 189 -6.44 20.17 -13.24
C GLU A 189 -5.15 20.99 -13.28
N THR A 190 -4.57 21.12 -14.46
CA THR A 190 -3.53 22.11 -14.73
C THR A 190 -4.17 23.48 -14.85
N GLU A 191 -3.62 24.48 -14.15
CA GLU A 191 -3.92 25.87 -14.45
C GLU A 191 -3.64 26.12 -15.93
N VAL A 192 -4.67 26.55 -16.67
CA VAL A 192 -4.51 26.99 -18.05
C VAL A 192 -3.96 28.41 -17.96
N GLU A 193 -2.65 28.56 -18.15
CA GLU A 193 -1.99 29.86 -18.36
C GLU A 193 -2.46 30.55 -19.65
#